data_AF-A0A1S4GNH3-F1
#
_entry.id   AF-A0A1S4GNH3-F1
#
_cell.length_a   1.000
_cell.length_b   1.000
_cell.length_c   1.000
_cell.angle_alpha   90.00
_cell.angle_beta   90.00
_cell.angle_gamma   90.00
#
_symmetry.space_group_name_H-M   'P 1'
#
loop_
_entity.id
_entity.type
_entity.pdbx_description
1 polymer ?
#
loop_
_entity_poly.entity_id
_entity_poly.type
_entity_poly.pdbx_seq_one_letter_code
_entity_poly.pdbx_strand_id
1 'polypeptide(L)' 'MINYDLDRGINVSTEADFHYSELTISQASKEHSGNYTCVPSNSQPASVVVHIFKGKVPLQAGRDG' A
#
# COMPACT_ATOMS: atom_id res chain seq x y z
N MET A 1 14.69 2.12 9.69
CA MET A 1 13.96 0.83 9.78
C MET A 1 12.51 1.16 9.56
N ILE A 2 11.95 0.81 8.41
CA ILE A 2 10.54 1.10 8.13
C ILE A 2 9.73 -0.04 8.77
N ASN A 3 8.75 0.32 9.60
CA ASN A 3 8.02 -0.64 10.42
C ASN A 3 6.84 -1.20 9.60
N TYR A 4 7.03 -2.36 8.97
CA TYR A 4 5.98 -3.05 8.23
C TYR A 4 5.41 -4.16 9.09
N ASP A 5 4.09 -4.21 9.15
CA ASP A 5 3.35 -5.27 9.82
C ASP A 5 3.34 -6.50 8.90
N LEU A 6 4.38 -7.34 9.00
CA LEU A 6 4.55 -8.54 8.16
C LEU A 6 3.39 -9.51 8.28
N ASP A 7 2.65 -9.45 9.40
CA ASP A 7 1.48 -10.28 9.68
C ASP A 7 0.31 -9.99 8.73
N ARG A 8 0.30 -8.80 8.11
CA ARG A 8 -0.75 -8.34 7.18
C ARG A 8 -0.43 -8.61 5.71
N GLY A 9 0.49 -9.55 5.41
CA GLY A 9 0.83 -9.90 4.03
C GLY A 9 1.52 -8.78 3.24
N ILE A 10 2.20 -7.88 3.96
CA ILE A 10 2.96 -6.76 3.41
C ILE A 10 4.39 -7.25 3.19
N ASN A 11 4.87 -7.23 1.95
CA ASN A 11 6.25 -7.58 1.62
C ASN A 11 7.05 -6.32 1.31
N VAL A 12 8.20 -6.15 1.95
CA VAL A 12 9.04 -4.98 1.68
C VAL A 12 10.44 -5.37 1.27
N SER A 13 10.84 -4.83 0.12
CA SER A 13 12.18 -4.91 -0.43
C SER A 13 12.88 -3.56 -0.21
N THR A 14 14.14 -3.58 0.19
CA THR A 14 14.95 -2.35 0.31
C THR A 14 16.17 -2.51 -0.58
N GLU A 15 16.37 -1.56 -1.48
CA GLU A 15 17.49 -1.53 -2.40
C GLU A 15 18.50 -0.50 -1.89
N ALA A 16 19.61 -1.00 -1.37
CA ALA A 16 20.65 -0.16 -0.76
C ALA A 16 21.36 0.72 -1.81
N ASP A 17 21.58 0.19 -3.01
CA ASP A 17 22.30 0.88 -4.09
C ASP A 17 21.56 2.10 -4.62
N PHE A 18 20.23 2.08 -4.56
CA PHE A 18 19.36 3.16 -5.05
C PHE A 18 18.64 3.91 -3.93
N HIS A 19 18.93 3.58 -2.67
CA HIS A 19 18.37 4.21 -1.47
C HIS A 19 16.83 4.30 -1.46
N TYR A 20 16.14 3.28 -2.00
CA TYR A 20 14.67 3.21 -1.95
C TYR A 20 14.19 1.92 -1.29
N SER A 21 12.96 1.98 -0.79
CA SER A 21 12.24 0.84 -0.23
C SER A 21 10.92 0.70 -0.96
N GLU A 22 10.60 -0.53 -1.38
CA GLU A 22 9.38 -0.87 -2.10
C GLU A 22 8.48 -1.75 -1.23
N LEU A 23 7.26 -1.26 -0.97
CA LEU A 23 6.24 -1.98 -0.21
C LEU A 23 5.18 -2.52 -1.17
N THR A 24 5.01 -3.84 -1.15
CA THR A 24 4.10 -4.57 -2.03
C THR A 24 3.05 -5.34 -1.24
N ILE A 25 1.78 -5.20 -1.63
CA ILE A 25 0.62 -5.87 -1.03
C ILE A 25 -0.10 -6.68 -2.13
N SER A 26 0.06 -8.00 -2.14
CA SER A 26 -0.43 -8.85 -3.23
C SER A 26 -1.97 -9.00 -3.25
N GLN A 27 -2.62 -9.00 -2.08
CA GLN A 27 -4.07 -9.15 -1.96
C GLN A 27 -4.66 -7.99 -1.13
N ALA A 28 -4.60 -6.79 -1.72
CA ALA A 28 -5.09 -5.57 -1.09
C ALA A 28 -6.59 -5.65 -0.74
N SER A 29 -6.85 -5.74 0.56
CA SER A 29 -8.18 -5.67 1.18
C SER A 29 -8.37 -4.34 1.93
N LYS A 30 -9.60 -4.03 2.35
CA LYS A 30 -9.91 -2.85 3.17
C LYS A 30 -9.05 -2.74 4.42
N GLU A 31 -8.66 -3.88 5.01
CA GLU A 31 -7.87 -3.91 6.23
C GLU A 31 -6.49 -3.32 6.05
N HIS A 32 -5.94 -3.27 4.83
CA HIS A 32 -4.65 -2.64 4.53
C HIS A 32 -4.75 -1.12 4.35
N SER A 33 -5.93 -0.52 4.51
CA SER A 33 -6.03 0.95 4.55
C SER A 33 -5.36 1.48 5.82
N GLY A 34 -4.66 2.61 5.72
CA GLY A 34 -3.97 3.18 6.86
C GLY A 34 -2.92 4.22 6.49
N ASN A 35 -2.18 4.69 7.50
CA ASN A 35 -1.06 5.58 7.33
C ASN A 35 0.23 4.75 7.21
N TYR A 36 0.90 4.89 6.08
CA TYR A 36 2.17 4.26 5.77
C TYR A 36 3.27 5.31 5.94
N THR A 37 4.19 5.05 6.87
CA THR A 37 5.28 5.98 7.18
C THR A 37 6.62 5.36 6.83
N CYS A 38 7.36 6.03 5.95
CA CYS A 38 8.75 5.73 5.69
C CYS A 38 9.62 6.38 6.77
N VAL A 39 10.40 5.57 7.49
CA VAL A 39 11.35 6.03 8.52
C VAL A 39 12.77 5.56 8.17
N PRO A 40 13.47 6.31 7.30
CA PRO A 40 14.87 6.05 6.97
C PRO A 40 15.78 6.36 8.18
N SER A 41 16.94 5.71 8.25
CA SER A 41 17.83 5.84 9.41
C SER A 41 18.55 7.21 9.50
N ASN A 42 18.68 7.92 8.37
CA ASN A 42 19.49 9.14 8.25
C ASN A 42 18.72 10.35 7.68
N SER A 43 17.39 10.28 7.56
CA SER A 43 16.61 11.41 7.06
C SER A 43 15.23 11.51 7.70
N GLN A 44 14.53 12.63 7.44
CA GLN A 44 13.23 12.91 8.04
C GLN A 44 12.19 11.87 7.57
N PRO A 45 11.34 11.35 8.46
CA PRO A 45 10.25 10.46 8.09
C PRO A 45 9.23 11.15 7.17
N ALA A 46 8.66 10.37 6.26
CA ALA A 46 7.60 10.79 5.35
C ALA A 46 6.39 9.86 5.50
N SER A 47 5.17 10.39 5.43
CA SER A 47 3.93 9.62 5.64
C SER A 47 2.96 9.79 4.47
N VAL A 48 2.24 8.71 4.14
CA VAL A 48 1.19 8.70 3.14
C VAL A 48 -0.01 7.92 3.66
N VAL A 49 -1.22 8.42 3.41
CA VAL A 49 -2.45 7.72 3.78
C VAL A 49 -2.97 6.95 2.56
N VAL A 50 -3.12 5.65 2.72
CA VAL A 50 -3.63 4.75 1.67
C VAL A 50 -5.05 4.33 2.03
N HIS A 51 -5.96 4.46 1.07
CA HIS A 51 -7.35 4.05 1.19
C HIS A 51 -7.69 2.99 0.14
N ILE A 52 -8.07 1.80 0.60
CA ILE A 52 -8.41 0.67 -0.26
C ILE A 52 -9.92 0.45 -0.24
N PHE A 53 -10.52 0.46 -1.42
CA PHE A 53 -11.95 0.23 -1.61
C PHE A 53 -12.19 -0.74 -2.77
N LYS A 54 -13.22 -1.58 -2.63
CA LYS A 54 -13.70 -2.40 -3.75
C LYS A 54 -14.49 -1.49 -4.68
N GLY A 55 -13.98 -1.28 -5.89
CA GLY A 55 -14.76 -0.66 -6.95
C GLY A 55 -16.00 -1.51 -7.22
N LYS A 56 -17.18 -0.89 -7.25
CA LYS A 56 -18.34 -1.54 -7.86
C LYS A 56 -18.01 -1.64 -9.35
N VAL A 57 -18.06 -2.84 -9.92
CA VAL A 57 -18.19 -2.98 -11.37
C VAL A 57 -19.37 -2.09 -11.76
N PRO A 58 -19.22 -1.11 -12.67
CA PRO A 58 -20.38 -0.42 -13.19
C PRO A 58 -21.25 -1.52 -13.80
N LEU A 59 -22.35 -1.85 -13.13
CA LEU A 59 -23.40 -2.66 -13.70
C LEU A 59 -23.69 -1.98 -15.02
N GLN A 60 -23.31 -2.62 -16.14
CA GLN A 60 -23.69 -2.16 -17.46
C GLN A 60 -25.19 -1.98 -17.37
N ALA A 61 -25.61 -0.72 -17.35
CA ALA A 61 -27.01 -0.35 -17.40
C ALA A 61 -27.55 -1.12 -18.59
N GLY A 62 -28.44 -2.08 -18.31
CA GLY A 62 -29.07 -2.90 -19.32
C GLY A 62 -29.59 -1.97 -20.39
N ARG A 63 -29.01 -2.06 -21.59
CA ARG A 63 -29.59 -1.46 -22.78
C ARG A 63 -30.72 -2.41 -23.19
N ASP A 64 -31.79 -2.36 -22.41
CA ASP A 64 -33.07 -3.00 -22.70
C ASP A 64 -33.91 -1.98 -23.47
N GLY A 65 -34.23 -2.31 -24.72
CA GLY A 65 -35.08 -1.53 -25.62
C GLY A 65 -34.38 -1.05 -26.89
#